data_AF-A0A1V6GYK4-F1
#
_entry.id   AF-A0A1V6GYK4-F1
#
_cell.length_a   1.000
_cell.length_b   1.000
_cell.length_c   1.000
_cell.angle_alpha   90.00
_cell.angle_beta   90.00
_cell.angle_gamma   90.00
#
_symmetry.space_group_name_H-M   'P 1'
#
loop_
_entity.id
_entity.type
_entity.pdbx_description
1 polymer ?
#
loop_
_entity_poly.entity_id
_entity_poly.type
_entity_poly.pdbx_seq_one_letter_code
_entity_poly.pdbx_strand_id
1 'polypeptide(L)'
;MYNLIKRTLVTIDEKERRKINSGEPAQADEKADKLADGSEEKPREELIEMHPEVTLARERARSIIEDARRQAEQIRSEAQALTVAAQKQAEQKKVEMDQLLISKEREIENKWKAQYESAIRSVQALQQSLQKNKDEFIALGSQQILLLAKTVVEKMLFIVLEDREAEVFERKIRELVHRALDYKKVVMRLNPKNLEFFSPTLLQSVKAIIPDVELRPDPKIAPGGILVDTDFGTLDATIESQYQLFQEIVSQALVSDSP
;
A
#
# COMPACT_ATOMS: atom_id res chain seq x y z
N MET A 1 -17.06 -4.73 2.69
CA MET A 1 -17.51 -3.65 1.78
C MET A 1 -18.16 -4.27 0.53
N TYR A 2 -19.23 -5.06 0.71
CA TYR A 2 -19.74 -6.02 -0.29
C TYR A 2 -21.19 -5.74 -0.74
N ASN A 3 -21.69 -4.51 -0.58
CA ASN A 3 -23.13 -4.21 -0.74
C ASN A 3 -23.47 -2.95 -1.57
N LEU A 4 -22.59 -2.48 -2.47
CA LEU A 4 -22.89 -1.30 -3.30
C LEU A 4 -23.07 -1.54 -4.81
N ILE A 5 -22.86 -2.75 -5.33
CA ILE A 5 -22.90 -3.01 -6.80
C ILE A 5 -24.15 -3.81 -7.23
N LYS A 6 -25.14 -4.00 -6.37
CA LYS A 6 -26.44 -4.60 -6.75
C LYS A 6 -27.53 -3.59 -7.15
N ARG A 7 -27.22 -2.30 -7.27
CA ARG A 7 -28.25 -1.24 -7.38
C ARG A 7 -28.46 -0.63 -8.78
N THR A 8 -27.81 -1.13 -9.83
CA THR A 8 -27.99 -0.54 -11.17
C THR A 8 -28.10 -1.59 -12.26
N LEU A 9 -29.04 -2.53 -12.12
CA LEU A 9 -29.54 -3.30 -13.25
C LEU A 9 -31.05 -3.54 -13.08
N VAL A 10 -31.81 -2.99 -14.03
CA VAL A 10 -33.19 -3.33 -14.39
C VAL A 10 -34.31 -2.77 -13.49
N THR A 11 -34.60 -1.48 -13.63
CA THR A 11 -35.97 -0.98 -13.58
C THR A 11 -36.37 -0.65 -15.02
N ILE A 12 -36.82 -1.67 -15.74
CA ILE A 12 -37.60 -1.46 -16.97
C ILE A 12 -39.02 -1.21 -16.49
N ASP A 13 -39.48 0.00 -16.74
CA ASP A 13 -40.82 0.51 -16.46
C ASP A 13 -41.92 -0.50 -16.85
N GLU A 14 -42.74 -0.89 -15.88
CA GLU A 14 -43.89 -1.80 -16.04
C GLU A 14 -44.94 -1.27 -17.05
N LYS A 15 -44.85 0.00 -17.48
CA LYS A 15 -45.73 0.57 -18.51
C LYS A 15 -45.35 0.22 -19.95
N GLU A 16 -44.10 -0.16 -20.24
CA GLU A 16 -43.66 -0.49 -21.61
C GLU A 16 -43.93 -1.96 -21.98
N ARG A 17 -44.10 -2.86 -21.01
CA ARG A 17 -44.49 -4.27 -21.26
C ARG A 17 -45.94 -4.43 -21.73
N ARG A 18 -46.80 -3.42 -21.58
CA ARG A 18 -48.21 -3.47 -22.00
C ARG A 18 -48.46 -3.03 -23.45
N LYS A 19 -47.43 -2.61 -24.21
CA LYS A 19 -47.60 -2.19 -25.62
C LYS A 19 -47.14 -3.22 -26.65
N ILE A 20 -46.49 -4.31 -26.24
CA ILE A 20 -46.06 -5.38 -27.18
C ILE A 20 -47.10 -6.51 -27.27
N ASN A 21 -48.15 -6.48 -26.43
CA ASN A 21 -49.19 -7.52 -26.38
C ASN A 21 -50.62 -6.99 -26.62
N SER A 22 -50.76 -5.98 -27.47
CA SER A 22 -52.07 -5.57 -28.03
C SER A 22 -52.09 -5.87 -29.53
N GLY A 23 -52.02 -7.16 -29.86
CA GLY A 23 -52.50 -7.68 -31.13
C GLY A 23 -53.86 -8.31 -30.86
N GLU A 24 -54.90 -7.70 -31.40
CA GLU A 24 -56.27 -8.21 -31.39
C GLU A 24 -56.31 -9.68 -31.85
N PRO A 25 -57.07 -10.57 -31.18
CA PRO A 25 -57.43 -11.83 -31.79
C PRO A 25 -58.44 -11.52 -32.90
N ALA A 26 -58.03 -11.67 -34.17
CA ALA A 26 -58.96 -11.78 -35.27
C ALA A 26 -59.84 -13.01 -35.01
N GLN A 27 -61.06 -12.75 -34.56
CA GLN A 27 -62.13 -13.74 -34.47
C GLN A 27 -62.38 -14.26 -35.89
N ALA A 28 -61.97 -15.50 -36.14
CA ALA A 28 -62.46 -16.26 -37.27
C ALA A 28 -63.92 -16.59 -36.98
N ASP A 29 -64.82 -15.93 -37.70
CA ASP A 29 -66.25 -16.25 -37.74
C ASP A 29 -66.44 -17.68 -38.26
N GLU A 30 -66.51 -18.63 -37.34
CA GLU A 30 -67.05 -19.96 -37.57
C GLU A 30 -68.59 -19.84 -37.57
N LYS A 31 -69.16 -19.38 -38.69
CA LYS A 31 -70.58 -19.57 -38.98
C LYS A 31 -70.80 -20.97 -39.53
N ALA A 32 -71.02 -21.90 -38.62
CA ALA A 32 -71.81 -23.08 -38.88
C ALA A 32 -73.26 -22.64 -39.12
N ASP A 33 -73.72 -22.68 -40.37
CA ASP A 33 -75.15 -22.72 -40.68
C ASP A 33 -75.51 -24.13 -41.15
N LYS A 34 -76.29 -24.82 -40.31
CA LYS A 34 -76.88 -26.13 -40.56
C LYS A 34 -78.36 -25.91 -40.83
N LEU A 35 -78.79 -26.12 -42.07
CA LEU A 35 -80.12 -26.65 -42.42
C LEU A 35 -79.85 -27.74 -43.48
N ALA A 36 -79.99 -29.04 -43.18
CA ALA A 36 -81.24 -29.80 -43.07
C ALA A 36 -82.13 -29.59 -44.31
N ASP A 37 -82.19 -30.56 -45.24
CA ASP A 37 -83.12 -31.68 -45.22
C ASP A 37 -83.09 -32.44 -46.57
N GLY A 38 -83.43 -33.72 -46.49
CA GLY A 38 -83.81 -34.70 -47.52
C GLY A 38 -83.63 -34.41 -49.01
N SER A 39 -82.91 -35.32 -49.68
CA SER A 39 -83.55 -36.35 -50.53
C SER A 39 -82.48 -37.22 -51.19
N GLU A 40 -82.61 -38.54 -50.97
CA GLU A 40 -81.99 -39.55 -51.81
C GLU A 40 -82.57 -39.44 -53.23
N GLU A 41 -81.84 -38.84 -54.16
CA GLU A 41 -82.09 -39.04 -55.58
C GLU A 41 -80.87 -39.71 -56.21
N LYS A 42 -81.11 -40.94 -56.68
CA LYS A 42 -80.20 -41.78 -57.46
C LYS A 42 -79.58 -40.95 -58.60
N PRO A 43 -78.27 -41.09 -58.90
CA PRO A 43 -77.69 -40.40 -60.05
C PRO A 43 -78.39 -40.88 -61.32
N ARG A 44 -79.14 -40.00 -61.98
CA ARG A 44 -79.40 -40.14 -63.42
C ARG A 44 -78.05 -40.00 -64.11
N GLU A 45 -77.58 -41.09 -64.68
CA GLU A 45 -76.49 -41.09 -65.67
C GLU A 45 -76.96 -40.30 -66.90
N GLU A 46 -76.84 -38.98 -66.86
CA GLU A 46 -76.74 -38.19 -68.08
C GLU A 46 -75.27 -38.24 -68.51
N LEU A 47 -75.00 -39.06 -69.54
CA LEU A 47 -73.79 -38.93 -70.34
C LEU A 47 -73.77 -37.51 -70.92
N ILE A 48 -73.11 -36.60 -70.22
CA ILE A 48 -72.68 -35.33 -70.78
C ILE A 48 -71.53 -35.68 -71.73
N GLU A 49 -71.82 -35.77 -73.03
CA GLU A 49 -70.78 -35.77 -74.05
C GLU A 49 -69.90 -34.53 -73.84
N MET A 50 -68.66 -34.78 -73.38
CA MET A 50 -67.69 -33.72 -73.16
C MET A 50 -67.33 -33.08 -74.50
N HIS A 51 -67.71 -31.82 -74.68
CA HIS A 51 -67.26 -31.02 -75.81
C HIS A 51 -65.71 -30.92 -75.79
N PRO A 52 -65.01 -31.16 -76.92
CA PRO A 52 -63.54 -31.24 -76.99
C PRO A 52 -62.81 -29.94 -76.59
N GLU A 53 -63.51 -28.81 -76.53
CA GLU A 53 -62.96 -27.52 -76.11
C GLU A 53 -62.88 -27.39 -74.57
N VAL A 54 -63.78 -28.04 -73.83
CA VAL A 54 -63.82 -28.01 -72.35
C VAL A 54 -62.74 -28.91 -71.75
N THR A 55 -62.41 -30.02 -72.42
CA THR A 55 -61.30 -30.90 -72.03
C THR A 55 -59.95 -30.23 -72.23
N LEU A 56 -59.74 -29.56 -73.38
CA LEU A 56 -58.51 -28.80 -73.67
C LEU A 56 -58.31 -27.62 -72.70
N ALA A 57 -59.38 -26.90 -72.37
CA ALA A 57 -59.32 -25.82 -71.38
C ALA A 57 -58.95 -26.33 -69.97
N ARG A 58 -59.47 -27.51 -69.58
CA ARG A 58 -59.14 -28.16 -68.30
C ARG A 58 -57.68 -28.61 -68.25
N GLU A 59 -57.14 -29.16 -69.33
CA GLU A 59 -55.72 -29.57 -69.40
C GLU A 59 -54.77 -28.36 -69.32
N ARG A 60 -55.07 -27.28 -70.03
CA ARG A 60 -54.30 -26.03 -69.94
C ARG A 60 -54.35 -25.43 -68.54
N ALA A 61 -55.53 -25.37 -67.93
CA ALA A 61 -55.69 -24.90 -66.55
C ALA A 61 -54.92 -25.78 -65.56
N ARG A 62 -54.91 -27.11 -65.75
CA ARG A 62 -54.10 -28.03 -64.94
C ARG A 62 -52.61 -27.75 -65.08
N SER A 63 -52.09 -27.55 -66.30
CA SER A 63 -50.67 -27.24 -66.52
C SER A 63 -50.25 -25.92 -65.84
N ILE A 64 -51.09 -24.87 -65.92
CA ILE A 64 -50.82 -23.58 -65.28
C ILE A 64 -50.79 -23.72 -63.75
N ILE A 65 -51.71 -24.51 -63.19
CA ILE A 65 -51.76 -24.77 -61.74
C ILE A 65 -50.53 -25.59 -61.31
N GLU A 66 -50.10 -26.57 -62.10
CA GLU A 66 -48.91 -27.36 -61.80
C GLU A 66 -47.63 -26.54 -61.87
N ASP A 67 -47.47 -25.69 -62.89
CA ASP A 67 -46.32 -24.77 -63.01
C ASP A 67 -46.31 -23.73 -61.89
N ALA A 68 -47.48 -23.16 -61.54
CA ALA A 68 -47.60 -22.25 -60.41
C ALA A 68 -47.28 -22.93 -59.07
N ARG A 69 -47.67 -24.21 -58.91
CA ARG A 69 -47.30 -25.02 -57.73
C ARG A 69 -45.80 -25.26 -57.66
N ARG A 70 -45.16 -25.66 -58.77
CA ARG A 70 -43.70 -25.84 -58.83
C ARG A 70 -42.94 -24.56 -58.50
N GLN A 71 -43.38 -23.42 -59.05
CA GLN A 71 -42.77 -22.12 -58.74
C GLN A 71 -42.98 -21.74 -57.27
N ALA A 72 -44.18 -21.91 -56.72
CA ALA A 72 -44.45 -21.65 -55.31
C ALA A 72 -43.62 -22.54 -54.38
N GLU A 73 -43.43 -23.80 -54.75
CA GLU A 73 -42.62 -24.77 -53.99
C GLU A 73 -41.13 -24.43 -54.07
N GLN A 74 -40.64 -24.01 -55.23
CA GLN A 74 -39.28 -23.52 -55.40
C GLN A 74 -39.02 -22.24 -54.58
N ILE A 75 -39.92 -21.25 -54.64
CA ILE A 75 -39.84 -20.02 -53.83
C ILE A 75 -39.87 -20.35 -52.34
N ARG A 76 -40.72 -21.28 -51.90
CA ARG A 76 -40.76 -21.73 -50.50
C ARG A 76 -39.46 -22.40 -50.08
N SER A 77 -38.90 -23.27 -50.92
CA SER A 77 -37.63 -23.94 -50.65
C SER A 77 -36.47 -22.93 -50.56
N GLU A 78 -36.40 -21.97 -51.49
CA GLU A 78 -35.38 -20.92 -51.48
C GLU A 78 -35.53 -20.00 -50.26
N ALA A 79 -36.75 -19.58 -49.91
CA ALA A 79 -37.01 -18.78 -48.72
C ALA A 79 -36.68 -19.53 -47.42
N GLN A 80 -36.98 -20.84 -47.35
CA GLN A 80 -36.60 -21.69 -46.22
C GLN A 80 -35.07 -21.84 -46.12
N ALA A 81 -34.39 -22.05 -47.25
CA ALA A 81 -32.93 -22.13 -47.26
C ALA A 81 -32.28 -20.81 -46.80
N LEU A 82 -32.79 -19.66 -47.24
CA LEU A 82 -32.31 -18.34 -46.83
C LEU A 82 -32.57 -18.05 -45.35
N THR A 83 -33.75 -18.42 -44.82
CA THR A 83 -34.06 -18.23 -43.39
C THR A 83 -33.19 -19.11 -42.50
N VAL A 84 -32.96 -20.37 -42.86
CA VAL A 84 -32.05 -21.28 -42.14
C VAL A 84 -30.61 -20.76 -42.20
N ALA A 85 -30.15 -20.28 -43.37
CA ALA A 85 -28.82 -19.69 -43.50
C ALA A 85 -28.66 -18.42 -42.65
N ALA A 86 -29.67 -17.53 -42.67
CA ALA A 86 -29.68 -16.32 -41.86
C ALA A 86 -29.70 -16.62 -40.35
N GLN A 87 -30.46 -17.63 -39.91
CA GLN A 87 -30.48 -18.09 -38.51
C GLN A 87 -29.12 -18.64 -38.08
N LYS A 88 -28.51 -19.50 -38.91
CA LYS A 88 -27.15 -20.03 -38.63
C LYS A 88 -26.12 -18.91 -38.53
N GLN A 89 -26.15 -17.93 -39.43
CA GLN A 89 -25.24 -16.78 -39.37
C GLN A 89 -25.50 -15.91 -38.14
N ALA A 90 -26.77 -15.69 -37.76
CA ALA A 90 -27.11 -14.94 -36.56
C ALA A 90 -26.65 -15.64 -35.29
N GLU A 91 -26.76 -16.97 -35.23
CA GLU A 91 -26.31 -17.77 -34.09
C GLU A 91 -24.78 -17.81 -33.99
N GLN A 92 -24.07 -17.97 -35.12
CA GLN A 92 -22.61 -17.86 -35.17
C GLN A 92 -22.14 -16.49 -34.66
N LYS A 93 -22.73 -15.39 -35.16
CA LYS A 93 -22.39 -14.05 -34.71
C LYS A 93 -22.67 -13.81 -33.23
N LYS A 94 -23.73 -14.40 -32.68
CA LYS A 94 -24.02 -14.35 -31.24
C LYS A 94 -22.93 -15.06 -30.43
N VAL A 95 -22.58 -16.28 -30.82
CA VAL A 95 -21.51 -17.04 -30.14
C VAL A 95 -20.17 -16.32 -30.21
N GLU A 96 -19.81 -15.76 -31.37
CA GLU A 96 -18.59 -14.96 -31.54
C GLU A 96 -18.60 -13.70 -30.67
N MET A 97 -19.74 -12.99 -30.61
CA MET A 97 -19.90 -11.81 -29.76
C MET A 97 -19.79 -12.17 -28.28
N ASP A 98 -20.40 -13.26 -27.84
CA ASP A 98 -20.35 -13.72 -26.44
C ASP A 98 -18.92 -14.10 -26.06
N GLN A 99 -18.19 -14.80 -26.93
CA GLN A 99 -16.77 -15.10 -26.73
C GLN A 99 -15.92 -13.83 -26.66
N LEU A 100 -16.19 -12.85 -27.52
CA LEU A 100 -15.50 -11.56 -27.51
C LEU A 100 -15.76 -10.79 -26.21
N LEU A 101 -17.01 -10.75 -25.74
CA LEU A 101 -17.38 -10.12 -24.48
C LEU A 101 -16.63 -10.74 -23.30
N ILE A 102 -16.65 -12.07 -23.18
CA ILE A 102 -15.96 -12.80 -22.11
C ILE A 102 -14.44 -12.53 -22.15
N SER A 103 -13.84 -12.54 -23.34
CA SER A 103 -12.40 -12.26 -23.48
C SER A 103 -12.06 -10.83 -23.08
N LYS A 104 -12.88 -9.84 -23.47
CA LYS A 104 -12.68 -8.43 -23.12
C LYS A 104 -12.87 -8.18 -21.63
N GLU A 105 -13.87 -8.79 -21.01
CA GLU A 105 -14.07 -8.72 -19.56
C GLU A 105 -12.85 -9.26 -18.80
N ARG A 106 -12.31 -10.41 -19.22
CA ARG A 106 -11.08 -10.98 -18.62
C ARG A 106 -9.85 -10.10 -18.84
N GLU A 107 -9.68 -9.53 -20.04
CA GLU A 107 -8.59 -8.59 -20.31
C GLU A 107 -8.67 -7.36 -19.41
N ILE A 108 -9.87 -6.81 -19.24
CA ILE A 108 -10.12 -5.67 -18.36
C ILE A 108 -9.81 -6.05 -16.92
N GLU A 109 -10.36 -7.15 -16.42
CA GLU A 109 -10.12 -7.63 -15.05
C GLU A 109 -8.63 -7.85 -14.77
N ASN A 110 -7.91 -8.48 -15.69
CA ASN A 110 -6.47 -8.72 -15.56
C ASN A 110 -5.67 -7.41 -15.57
N LYS A 111 -6.02 -6.45 -16.44
CA LYS A 111 -5.38 -5.13 -16.46
C LYS A 111 -5.62 -4.38 -15.16
N TRP A 112 -6.85 -4.39 -14.63
CA TRP A 112 -7.16 -3.78 -13.35
C TRP A 112 -6.40 -4.44 -12.21
N LYS A 113 -6.39 -5.79 -12.12
CA LYS A 113 -5.60 -6.51 -11.11
C LYS A 113 -4.13 -6.15 -11.17
N ALA A 114 -3.52 -6.16 -12.37
CA ALA A 114 -2.11 -5.80 -12.54
C ALA A 114 -1.82 -4.35 -12.13
N GLN A 115 -2.71 -3.40 -12.47
CA GLN A 115 -2.57 -2.00 -12.06
C GLN A 115 -2.72 -1.83 -10.55
N TYR A 116 -3.70 -2.49 -9.93
CA TYR A 116 -3.91 -2.48 -8.48
C TYR A 116 -2.71 -3.08 -7.74
N GLU A 117 -2.21 -4.23 -8.17
CA GLU A 117 -1.02 -4.83 -7.59
C GLU A 117 0.22 -3.94 -7.74
N SER A 118 0.39 -3.30 -8.90
CA SER A 118 1.47 -2.34 -9.13
C SER A 118 1.36 -1.13 -8.18
N ALA A 119 0.15 -0.60 -8.00
CA ALA A 119 -0.11 0.50 -7.07
C ALA A 119 0.14 0.10 -5.61
N ILE A 120 -0.24 -1.12 -5.21
CA ILE A 120 0.06 -1.64 -3.86
C ILE A 120 1.57 -1.76 -3.67
N ARG A 121 2.28 -2.32 -4.65
CA ARG A 121 3.75 -2.44 -4.61
C ARG A 121 4.43 -1.07 -4.52
N SER A 122 3.95 -0.06 -5.26
CA SER A 122 4.53 1.28 -5.20
C SER A 122 4.29 1.95 -3.84
N VAL A 123 3.11 1.78 -3.25
CA VAL A 123 2.81 2.28 -1.90
C VAL A 123 3.67 1.57 -0.84
N GLN A 124 3.84 0.25 -0.95
CA GLN A 124 4.72 -0.51 -0.04
C GLN A 124 6.18 -0.07 -0.17
N ALA A 125 6.68 0.14 -1.39
CA ALA A 125 8.03 0.64 -1.62
C ALA A 125 8.22 2.06 -1.05
N LEU A 126 7.21 2.92 -1.19
CA LEU A 126 7.21 4.26 -0.61
C LEU A 126 7.17 4.23 0.93
N GLN A 127 6.40 3.31 1.52
CA GLN A 127 6.40 3.13 2.97
C GLN A 127 7.78 2.67 3.48
N GLN A 128 8.41 1.73 2.78
CA GLN A 128 9.76 1.25 3.14
C GLN A 128 10.81 2.36 3.00
N SER A 129 10.75 3.16 1.94
CA SER A 129 11.67 4.28 1.75
C SER A 129 11.46 5.38 2.80
N LEU A 130 10.21 5.68 3.17
CA LEU A 130 9.91 6.61 4.26
C LEU A 130 10.43 6.12 5.61
N GLN A 131 10.27 4.82 5.90
CA GLN A 131 10.79 4.24 7.14
C GLN A 131 12.31 4.33 7.18
N LYS A 132 12.98 3.96 6.09
CA LYS A 132 14.44 4.08 5.98
C LYS A 132 14.91 5.53 6.13
N ASN A 133 14.27 6.47 5.44
CA ASN A 133 14.60 7.89 5.54
C ASN A 133 14.39 8.44 6.96
N LYS A 134 13.34 7.99 7.65
CA LYS A 134 13.10 8.34 9.06
C LYS A 134 14.24 7.85 9.94
N ASP A 135 14.64 6.59 9.79
CA ASP A 135 15.68 5.99 10.62
C ASP A 135 17.05 6.64 10.35
N GLU A 136 17.36 6.93 9.08
CA GLU A 136 18.56 7.71 8.70
C GLU A 136 18.52 9.14 9.24
N PHE A 137 17.37 9.82 9.18
CA PHE A 137 17.21 11.17 9.70
C PHE A 137 17.40 11.23 11.23
N ILE A 138 16.84 10.25 11.96
CA ILE A 138 17.04 10.12 13.41
C ILE A 138 18.52 9.87 13.71
N ALA A 139 19.16 8.93 13.01
CA ALA A 139 20.58 8.63 13.25
C ALA A 139 21.49 9.85 13.00
N LEU A 140 21.29 10.56 11.88
CA LEU A 140 22.04 11.77 11.56
C LEU A 140 21.75 12.89 12.56
N GLY A 141 20.49 13.08 12.94
CA GLY A 141 20.07 14.07 13.94
C GLY A 141 20.73 13.83 15.29
N SER A 142 20.71 12.58 15.78
CA SER A 142 21.34 12.19 17.05
C SER A 142 22.86 12.44 17.02
N GLN A 143 23.54 12.12 15.92
CA GLN A 143 24.97 12.40 15.77
C GLN A 143 25.28 13.90 15.78
N GLN A 144 24.46 14.71 15.11
CA GLN A 144 24.66 16.17 15.08
C GLN A 144 24.40 16.81 16.45
N ILE A 145 23.35 16.36 17.17
CA ILE A 145 23.06 16.83 18.53
C ILE A 145 24.21 16.46 19.48
N LEU A 146 24.75 15.24 19.37
CA LEU A 146 25.90 14.81 20.15
C LEU A 146 27.12 15.70 19.87
N LEU A 147 27.41 15.96 18.59
CA LEU A 147 28.52 16.83 18.21
C LEU A 147 28.33 18.25 18.76
N LEU A 148 27.12 18.79 18.66
CA LEU A 148 26.81 20.12 19.20
C LEU A 148 26.97 20.16 20.72
N ALA A 149 26.43 19.18 21.44
CA ALA A 149 26.57 19.07 22.89
C ALA A 149 28.05 18.99 23.29
N LYS A 150 28.82 18.16 22.58
CA LYS A 150 30.27 18.04 22.76
C LYS A 150 30.97 19.39 22.59
N THR A 151 30.71 20.09 21.50
CA THR A 151 31.32 21.39 21.21
C THR A 151 30.92 22.48 22.22
N VAL A 152 29.65 22.48 22.66
CA VAL A 152 29.19 23.44 23.68
C VAL A 152 29.88 23.18 25.02
N VAL A 153 29.97 21.92 25.43
CA VAL A 153 30.66 21.53 26.69
C VAL A 153 32.14 21.85 26.62
N GLU A 154 32.81 21.52 25.51
CA GLU A 154 34.23 21.89 25.30
C GLU A 154 34.41 23.40 25.45
N LYS A 155 33.59 24.21 24.74
CA LYS A 155 33.69 25.67 24.81
C LYS A 155 33.41 26.22 26.21
N MET A 156 32.38 25.71 26.89
CA MET A 156 32.07 26.12 28.25
C MET A 156 33.20 25.75 29.22
N LEU A 157 33.80 24.57 29.06
CA LEU A 157 34.93 24.14 29.88
C LEU A 157 36.13 25.06 29.71
N PHE A 158 36.47 25.44 28.46
CA PHE A 158 37.54 26.40 28.19
C PHE A 158 37.27 27.76 28.84
N ILE A 159 36.07 28.31 28.69
CA ILE A 159 35.71 29.61 29.30
C ILE A 159 35.81 29.56 30.83
N VAL A 160 35.27 28.50 31.45
CA VAL A 160 35.29 28.36 32.92
C VAL A 160 36.72 28.18 33.44
N LEU A 161 37.56 27.43 32.73
CA LEU A 161 38.95 27.24 33.09
C LEU A 161 39.79 28.51 32.89
N GLU A 162 39.51 29.33 31.87
CA GLU A 162 40.19 30.62 31.68
C GLU A 162 39.80 31.66 32.74
N ASP A 163 38.51 31.78 33.07
CA ASP A 163 38.03 32.83 33.96
C ASP A 163 38.16 32.49 35.46
N ARG A 164 38.10 31.20 35.83
CA ARG A 164 37.97 30.74 37.23
C ARG A 164 38.87 29.55 37.57
N GLU A 165 40.04 29.46 36.96
CA GLU A 165 40.96 28.32 37.13
C GLU A 165 41.22 27.97 38.60
N ALA A 166 41.49 28.97 39.44
CA ALA A 166 41.81 28.77 40.86
C ALA A 166 40.61 28.21 41.66
N GLU A 167 39.40 28.77 41.52
CA GLU A 167 38.21 28.30 42.24
C GLU A 167 37.85 26.85 41.86
N VAL A 168 37.97 26.51 40.58
CA VAL A 168 37.72 25.17 40.05
C VAL A 168 38.75 24.19 40.59
N PHE A 169 40.02 24.58 40.61
CA PHE A 169 41.11 23.76 41.15
C PHE A 169 40.92 23.47 42.64
N GLU A 170 40.61 24.47 43.47
CA GLU A 170 40.38 24.27 44.91
C GLU A 170 39.21 23.31 45.18
N ARG A 171 38.10 23.44 44.43
CA ARG A 171 36.96 22.51 44.55
C ARG A 171 37.35 21.09 44.18
N LYS A 172 38.10 20.92 43.09
CA LYS A 172 38.56 19.61 42.61
C LYS A 172 39.47 18.92 43.62
N ILE A 173 40.42 19.65 44.21
CA ILE A 173 41.27 19.15 45.30
C ILE A 173 40.41 18.68 46.47
N ARG A 174 39.44 19.49 46.92
CA ARG A 174 38.56 19.13 48.02
C ARG A 174 37.79 17.84 47.74
N GLU A 175 37.25 17.69 46.54
CA GLU A 175 36.53 16.47 46.15
C GLU A 175 37.44 15.24 46.14
N LEU A 176 38.65 15.35 45.58
CA LEU A 176 39.62 14.25 45.55
C LEU A 176 40.06 13.83 46.96
N VAL A 177 40.26 14.79 47.85
CA VAL A 177 40.58 14.52 49.27
C VAL A 177 39.44 13.76 49.96
N HIS A 178 38.18 14.11 49.70
CA HIS A 178 37.05 13.36 50.25
C HIS A 178 36.98 11.93 49.70
N ARG A 179 37.33 11.71 48.42
CA ARG A 179 37.41 10.35 47.85
C ARG A 179 38.60 9.55 48.38
N ALA A 180 39.63 10.22 48.88
CA ALA A 180 40.84 9.62 49.40
C ALA A 180 40.87 9.48 50.94
N LEU A 181 39.75 9.74 51.63
CA LEU A 181 39.60 9.72 53.09
C LEU A 181 40.09 8.43 53.75
N ASP A 182 39.93 7.29 53.10
CA ASP A 182 40.24 5.97 53.67
C ASP A 182 41.72 5.57 53.55
N TYR A 183 42.55 6.39 52.87
CA TYR A 183 43.94 6.04 52.59
C TYR A 183 44.92 6.73 53.55
N LYS A 184 45.86 5.94 54.09
CA LYS A 184 46.83 6.43 55.07
C LYS A 184 47.95 7.27 54.45
N LYS A 185 48.34 6.96 53.22
CA LYS A 185 49.38 7.66 52.48
C LYS A 185 48.91 8.01 51.09
N VAL A 186 49.05 9.28 50.72
CA VAL A 186 48.55 9.81 49.45
C VAL A 186 49.59 10.73 48.81
N VAL A 187 49.96 10.44 47.56
CA VAL A 187 50.85 11.30 46.76
C VAL A 187 50.02 11.92 45.65
N MET A 188 49.85 13.24 45.70
CA MET A 188 49.14 14.00 44.67
C MET A 188 50.16 14.58 43.68
N ARG A 189 50.10 14.12 42.44
CA ARG A 189 50.90 14.63 41.32
C ARG A 189 50.09 15.65 40.54
N LEU A 190 50.64 16.84 40.33
CA LEU A 190 49.97 17.92 39.62
C LEU A 190 50.93 18.72 38.75
N ASN A 191 50.40 19.43 37.75
CA ASN A 191 51.22 20.30 36.91
C ASN A 191 51.88 21.41 37.76
N PRO A 192 53.15 21.77 37.50
CA PRO A 192 53.84 22.83 38.23
C PRO A 192 53.09 24.17 38.27
N LYS A 193 52.36 24.54 37.21
CA LYS A 193 51.56 25.78 37.18
C LYS A 193 50.43 25.78 38.20
N ASN A 194 49.88 24.61 38.53
CA ASN A 194 48.79 24.51 39.49
C ASN A 194 49.25 24.53 40.95
N LEU A 195 50.56 24.37 41.21
CA LEU A 195 51.11 24.57 42.56
C LEU A 195 50.97 26.03 43.01
N GLU A 196 50.93 26.98 42.08
CA GLU A 196 50.74 28.41 42.40
C GLU A 196 49.32 28.71 42.94
N PHE A 197 48.34 27.86 42.60
CA PHE A 197 46.97 27.98 43.10
C PHE A 197 46.75 27.32 44.48
N PHE A 198 47.78 26.67 45.04
CA PHE A 198 47.68 26.05 46.37
C PHE A 198 47.83 27.11 47.47
N SER A 199 46.69 27.62 47.96
CA SER A 199 46.69 28.54 49.10
C SER A 199 47.15 27.82 50.40
N PRO A 200 47.81 28.52 51.36
CA PRO A 200 48.19 27.93 52.64
C PRO A 200 47.00 27.34 53.41
N THR A 201 45.85 27.99 53.28
CA THR A 201 44.55 27.55 53.80
C THR A 201 44.07 26.25 53.16
N LEU A 202 44.21 26.10 51.84
CA LEU A 202 43.89 24.85 51.16
C LEU A 202 44.80 23.73 51.67
N LEU A 203 46.11 23.95 51.72
CA LEU A 203 47.08 22.95 52.17
C LEU A 203 46.83 22.49 53.61
N GLN A 204 46.47 23.41 54.52
CA GLN A 204 46.05 23.06 55.88
C GLN A 204 44.78 22.20 55.89
N SER A 205 43.78 22.55 55.07
CA SER A 205 42.54 21.78 54.99
C SER A 205 42.75 20.36 54.44
N VAL A 206 43.66 20.19 53.47
CA VAL A 206 44.04 18.88 52.93
C VAL A 206 44.74 18.05 54.01
N LYS A 207 45.74 18.63 54.71
CA LYS A 207 46.49 17.95 55.78
C LYS A 207 45.67 17.60 57.01
N ALA A 208 44.61 18.36 57.29
CA ALA A 208 43.67 18.05 58.37
C ALA A 208 42.89 16.76 58.10
N ILE A 209 42.69 16.41 56.82
CA ILE A 209 41.95 15.23 56.40
C ILE A 209 42.91 14.05 56.13
N ILE A 210 44.01 14.31 55.43
CA ILE A 210 45.04 13.32 55.07
C ILE A 210 46.37 13.79 55.66
N PRO A 211 46.78 13.27 56.83
CA PRO A 211 47.99 13.74 57.52
C PRO A 211 49.28 13.50 56.73
N ASP A 212 49.38 12.38 56.00
CA ASP A 212 50.54 11.99 55.19
C ASP A 212 50.27 12.20 53.69
N VAL A 213 50.02 13.46 53.32
CA VAL A 213 49.85 13.91 51.93
C VAL A 213 51.13 14.53 51.38
N GLU A 214 51.60 14.02 50.24
CA GLU A 214 52.77 14.55 49.52
C GLU A 214 52.33 15.18 48.20
N LEU A 215 52.67 16.45 47.96
CA LEU A 215 52.41 17.13 46.69
C LEU A 215 53.66 17.06 45.81
N ARG A 216 53.54 16.46 44.62
CA ARG A 216 54.64 16.33 43.66
C ARG A 216 54.35 17.05 42.34
N PRO A 217 55.21 17.99 41.89
CA PRO A 217 55.10 18.53 40.55
C PRO A 217 55.40 17.47 39.50
N ASP A 218 54.54 17.36 38.49
CA ASP A 218 54.75 16.52 37.32
C ASP A 218 54.42 17.29 36.03
N PRO A 219 55.44 17.66 35.21
CA PRO A 219 55.23 18.41 33.98
C PRO A 219 54.56 17.57 32.87
N LYS A 220 54.43 16.25 33.02
CA LYS A 220 53.71 15.40 32.05
C LYS A 220 52.19 15.52 32.17
N ILE A 221 51.69 16.04 33.29
CA ILE A 221 50.26 16.23 33.53
C ILE A 221 49.85 17.58 32.92
N ALA A 222 48.74 17.61 32.18
CA ALA A 222 48.20 18.85 31.62
C ALA A 222 47.75 19.83 32.75
N PRO A 223 47.79 21.15 32.51
CA PRO A 223 47.27 22.13 33.47
C PRO A 223 45.85 21.80 33.93
N GLY A 224 45.59 21.85 35.23
CA GLY A 224 44.30 21.50 35.86
C GLY A 224 44.06 19.98 36.04
N GLY A 225 44.99 19.13 35.58
CA GLY A 225 45.01 17.71 35.87
C GLY A 225 45.63 17.40 37.24
N ILE A 226 45.06 16.41 37.96
CA ILE A 226 45.58 15.91 39.23
C ILE A 226 45.57 14.39 39.16
N LEU A 227 46.67 13.76 39.53
CA LEU A 227 46.78 12.30 39.63
C LEU A 227 47.09 11.95 41.08
N VAL A 228 46.29 11.08 41.69
CA VAL A 228 46.39 10.76 43.11
C VAL A 228 46.85 9.31 43.24
N ASP A 229 48.10 9.11 43.65
CA ASP A 229 48.67 7.80 43.93
C ASP A 229 48.42 7.46 45.41
N THR A 230 47.78 6.32 45.67
CA THR A 230 47.50 5.78 47.01
C THR A 230 48.08 4.37 47.14
N ASP A 231 48.15 3.84 48.35
CA ASP A 231 48.69 2.49 48.60
C ASP A 231 47.90 1.36 47.90
N PHE A 232 46.66 1.61 47.50
CA PHE A 232 45.77 0.64 46.86
C PHE A 232 45.55 0.89 45.36
N GLY A 233 46.09 1.97 44.80
CA GLY A 233 45.96 2.29 43.39
C GLY A 233 46.06 3.78 43.08
N THR A 234 45.96 4.09 41.78
CA THR A 234 46.02 5.45 41.25
C THR A 234 44.62 5.92 40.87
N LEU A 235 44.21 7.06 41.43
CA LEU A 235 43.00 7.77 41.03
C LEU A 235 43.40 8.84 40.00
N ASP A 236 42.99 8.61 38.75
CA ASP A 236 43.20 9.55 37.65
C ASP A 236 42.07 10.60 37.63
N ALA A 237 42.42 11.86 37.92
CA ALA A 237 41.53 13.00 37.81
C ALA A 237 42.07 14.05 36.82
N THR A 238 42.75 13.59 35.77
CA THR A 238 43.12 14.41 34.61
C THR A 238 41.88 14.95 33.90
N ILE A 239 42.00 16.10 33.22
CA ILE A 239 40.88 16.70 32.49
C ILE A 239 40.46 15.79 31.34
N GLU A 240 41.45 15.16 30.70
CA GLU A 240 41.30 14.21 29.61
C GLU A 240 40.46 13.00 30.02
N SER A 241 40.79 12.37 31.16
CA SER A 241 40.05 11.21 31.68
C SER A 241 38.60 11.56 32.02
N GLN A 242 38.37 12.71 32.67
CA GLN A 242 37.02 13.18 32.99
C GLN A 242 36.21 13.51 31.75
N TYR A 243 36.85 14.11 30.75
CA TYR A 243 36.22 14.43 29.48
C TYR A 243 35.85 13.18 28.68
N GLN A 244 36.71 12.16 28.71
CA GLN A 244 36.44 10.86 28.10
C GLN A 244 35.27 10.15 28.79
N LEU A 245 35.24 10.13 30.12
CA LEU A 245 34.12 9.58 30.89
C LEU A 245 32.79 10.30 30.57
N PHE A 246 32.81 11.62 30.43
CA PHE A 246 31.64 12.39 30.00
C PHE A 246 31.17 11.96 28.60
N GLN A 247 32.08 11.81 27.64
CA GLN A 247 31.72 11.33 26.30
C GLN A 247 31.09 9.95 26.33
N GLU A 248 31.64 9.04 27.12
CA GLU A 248 31.10 7.69 27.29
C GLU A 248 29.68 7.73 27.87
N ILE A 249 29.45 8.48 28.95
CA ILE A 249 28.12 8.61 29.58
C ILE A 249 27.09 9.19 28.60
N VAL A 250 27.44 10.28 27.90
CA VAL A 250 26.52 10.91 26.94
C VAL A 250 26.22 9.98 25.76
N SER A 251 27.23 9.24 25.29
CA SER A 251 27.03 8.27 24.21
C SER A 251 26.11 7.13 24.63
N GLN A 252 26.25 6.61 25.86
CA GLN A 252 25.40 5.55 26.39
C GLN A 252 23.95 6.01 26.57
N ALA A 253 23.74 7.22 27.12
CA ALA A 253 22.40 7.77 27.35
C ALA A 253 21.58 7.90 26.05
N LEU A 254 22.24 8.25 24.94
CA LEU A 254 21.58 8.37 23.63
C LEU A 254 21.28 7.01 22.98
N VAL A 255 22.05 5.98 23.29
CA VAL A 255 21.80 4.61 22.79
C VAL A 255 20.67 3.93 23.58
N SER A 256 20.57 4.19 24.89
CA SER A 256 19.53 3.60 25.75
C SER A 256 18.11 4.14 25.49
N ASP A 257 17.98 5.31 24.88
CA ASP A 257 16.68 5.92 24.52
C ASP A 257 16.25 5.62 23.08
N SER A 258 17.02 4.83 22.33
CA SER A 258 16.64 4.39 20.99
C SER A 258 15.79 3.10 21.10
N PRO A 259 14.49 3.14 20.74
CA PRO A 259 13.57 1.99 20.86
C PRO A 259 13.88 0.83 19.92
#